data_AF-A0A374UGZ7-F1
#
_entry.id   AF-A0A374UGZ7-F1
#
_cell.length_a   1.000
_cell.length_b   1.000
_cell.length_c   1.000
_cell.angle_alpha   90.00
_cell.angle_beta   90.00
_cell.angle_gamma   90.00
#
_symmetry.space_group_name_H-M   'P 1'
#
loop_
_entity.id
_entity.type
_entity.pdbx_description
1 polymer ?
#
loop_
_entity_poly.entity_id
_entity_poly.type
_entity_poly.pdbx_seq_one_letter_code
_entity_poly.pdbx_strand_id
1 'polypeptide(L)'
;MTRLNYEHNGSKKTDSKMSLLSYRVSDFILFNIFFLLAFQNAFQKLFGGAFAYIDEFSALLLCCWAVFSMHGHKTRYCMISRYLLLINSLLLLLGLCGNLLYKLQPAYQAIAIDAFACSKFIISLISSVVILQKRSVIELASSFAKLILPLLLILYFLNQFIDLGLSSGERLGYSFLFGHPTNFAATVVCLISILLLDVKSNRLFIVCGLLVLCATGRFKAIGFAFIIAAAVFLYSNKKKIPLSFILLAGCGALFLVYDQISLYFFDSTTARSVLLSTSFDVANMHWPLGSGLATYGSNASADYYSSFYYSLGFPSVYGLGPMNHDYLVDSFWPAVIGQCGYIGLLLVAIIFVLLFSMSRKAVDHGVPLWASFAIPIYLLIASTSEASIFSSYSVLLAMTFAMLTADSNPFHVGESDE
;
A
#
# COMPACT_ATOMS: atom_id res chain seq x y z
N MET A 1 43.78 22.81 36.19
CA MET A 1 44.32 21.61 35.50
C MET A 1 43.31 20.51 35.77
N THR A 2 42.58 19.90 34.84
CA THR A 2 42.86 19.65 33.42
C THR A 2 41.50 19.48 32.71
N ARG A 3 41.36 20.13 31.53
CA ARG A 3 40.21 19.99 30.62
C ARG A 3 40.19 18.56 30.07
N LEU A 4 39.03 17.92 30.05
CA LEU A 4 38.79 16.74 29.21
C LEU A 4 37.91 17.16 28.03
N ASN A 5 38.53 17.13 26.86
CA ASN A 5 37.99 17.50 25.56
C ASN A 5 36.84 16.57 25.17
N TYR A 6 35.67 17.15 24.91
CA TYR A 6 34.67 16.54 24.04
C TYR A 6 35.13 16.76 22.61
N GLU A 7 35.75 15.75 22.00
CA GLU A 7 36.02 15.76 20.57
C GLU A 7 34.71 15.56 19.80
N HIS A 8 34.42 16.59 19.03
CA HIS A 8 33.35 16.72 18.08
C HIS A 8 33.68 15.83 16.87
N ASN A 9 33.27 14.55 16.91
CA ASN A 9 33.46 13.69 15.75
C ASN A 9 32.42 14.05 14.68
N GLY A 10 32.93 14.76 13.68
CA GLY A 10 32.17 15.37 12.61
C GLY A 10 31.38 14.36 11.78
N SER A 11 30.23 14.85 11.33
CA SER A 11 29.52 14.45 10.13
C SER A 11 30.49 14.02 9.01
N LYS A 12 30.77 12.71 8.91
CA LYS A 12 31.25 12.13 7.65
C LYS A 12 30.07 12.12 6.69
N LYS A 13 30.05 13.15 5.86
CA LYS A 13 29.21 13.30 4.68
C LYS A 13 29.63 12.20 3.70
N THR A 14 28.85 11.13 3.60
CA THR A 14 29.07 10.02 2.68
C THR A 14 28.65 10.43 1.27
N ASP A 15 29.36 11.38 0.67
CA ASP A 15 29.30 11.62 -0.77
C ASP A 15 30.35 10.72 -1.44
N SER A 16 30.08 9.42 -1.53
CA SER A 16 30.76 8.55 -2.49
C SER A 16 29.71 8.05 -3.48
N LYS A 17 29.77 8.54 -4.73
CA LYS A 17 29.07 7.88 -5.84
C LYS A 17 29.59 6.45 -5.91
N MET A 18 28.83 5.50 -5.38
CA MET A 18 29.13 4.08 -5.48
C MET A 18 29.17 3.66 -6.95
N SER A 19 30.28 3.05 -7.36
CA SER A 19 30.44 2.44 -8.68
C SER A 19 29.41 1.31 -8.86
N LEU A 20 28.85 1.15 -10.06
CA LEU A 20 27.91 0.07 -10.39
C LEU A 20 28.46 -1.34 -10.09
N LEU A 21 29.80 -1.49 -10.01
CA LEU A 21 30.46 -2.75 -9.63
C LEU A 21 30.37 -3.09 -8.13
N SER A 22 29.89 -2.19 -7.29
CA SER A 22 29.75 -2.42 -5.83
C SER A 22 28.45 -3.13 -5.44
N TYR A 23 27.50 -3.28 -6.37
CA TYR A 23 26.20 -3.90 -6.12
C TYR A 23 26.27 -5.42 -6.21
N ARG A 24 25.59 -6.11 -5.29
CA ARG A 24 25.45 -7.57 -5.36
C ARG A 24 24.39 -7.94 -6.39
N VAL A 25 24.48 -9.14 -6.95
CA VAL A 25 23.46 -9.69 -7.86
C VAL A 25 22.06 -9.67 -7.21
N SER A 26 21.98 -9.95 -5.91
CA SER A 26 20.73 -9.88 -5.13
C SER A 26 20.08 -8.49 -5.18
N ASP A 27 20.87 -7.42 -5.21
CA ASP A 27 20.36 -6.05 -5.17
C ASP A 27 19.72 -5.68 -6.50
N PHE A 28 20.33 -6.13 -7.61
CA PHE A 28 19.75 -6.00 -8.94
C PHE A 28 18.47 -6.83 -9.07
N ILE A 29 18.42 -8.04 -8.53
CA ILE A 29 17.20 -8.86 -8.55
C ILE A 29 16.07 -8.16 -7.80
N LEU A 30 16.33 -7.66 -6.58
CA LEU A 30 15.33 -6.93 -5.79
C LEU A 30 14.88 -5.63 -6.47
N PHE A 31 15.80 -4.88 -7.07
CA PHE A 31 15.45 -3.70 -7.84
C PHE A 31 14.59 -4.05 -9.07
N ASN A 32 14.88 -5.15 -9.77
CA ASN A 32 14.05 -5.62 -10.88
C ASN A 32 12.64 -6.00 -10.42
N ILE A 33 12.50 -6.69 -9.28
CA ILE A 33 11.18 -6.99 -8.69
C ILE A 33 10.43 -5.68 -8.38
N PHE A 34 11.10 -4.72 -7.72
CA PHE A 34 10.53 -3.40 -7.45
C PHE A 34 10.09 -2.68 -8.73
N PHE A 35 10.92 -2.68 -9.77
CA PHE A 35 10.62 -2.06 -11.06
C PHE A 35 9.42 -2.72 -11.76
N LEU A 36 9.39 -4.05 -11.81
CA LEU A 36 8.29 -4.80 -12.42
C LEU A 36 6.97 -4.55 -11.68
N LEU A 37 6.99 -4.54 -10.35
CA LEU A 37 5.82 -4.19 -9.52
C LEU A 37 5.38 -2.74 -9.76
N ALA A 38 6.32 -1.80 -9.84
CA ALA A 38 6.04 -0.39 -10.08
C ALA A 38 5.35 -0.16 -11.43
N PHE A 39 5.69 -0.91 -12.48
CA PHE A 39 5.14 -0.73 -13.82
C PHE A 39 4.22 -1.87 -14.27
N GLN A 40 3.79 -2.75 -13.36
CA GLN A 40 2.95 -3.91 -13.66
C GLN A 40 1.75 -3.55 -14.53
N ASN A 41 0.97 -2.55 -14.10
CA ASN A 41 -0.26 -2.17 -14.80
C ASN A 41 0.03 -1.55 -16.18
N ALA A 42 1.18 -0.87 -16.34
CA ALA A 42 1.61 -0.39 -17.64
C ALA A 42 1.96 -1.55 -18.58
N PHE A 43 2.70 -2.54 -18.08
CA PHE A 43 3.02 -3.73 -18.86
C PHE A 43 1.78 -4.57 -19.16
N GLN A 44 0.84 -4.70 -18.23
CA GLN A 44 -0.43 -5.37 -18.46
C GLN A 44 -1.23 -4.70 -19.58
N LYS A 45 -1.30 -3.35 -19.60
CA LYS A 45 -1.99 -2.63 -20.69
C LYS A 45 -1.30 -2.83 -22.04
N LEU A 46 0.03 -2.84 -22.08
CA LEU A 46 0.80 -2.92 -23.32
C LEU A 46 0.93 -4.34 -23.89
N PHE A 47 1.10 -5.33 -23.03
CA PHE A 47 1.48 -6.70 -23.42
C PHE A 47 0.44 -7.76 -23.00
N GLY A 48 -0.49 -7.41 -22.11
CA GLY A 48 -1.57 -8.31 -21.65
C GLY A 48 -1.10 -9.52 -20.83
N GLY A 49 -2.04 -10.44 -20.60
CA GLY A 49 -1.79 -11.80 -20.13
C GLY A 49 -0.96 -11.91 -18.84
N ALA A 50 0.25 -12.45 -18.96
CA ALA A 50 1.12 -12.80 -17.83
C ALA A 50 1.50 -11.60 -16.93
N PHE A 51 1.50 -10.39 -17.47
CA PHE A 51 1.83 -9.18 -16.71
C PHE A 51 0.76 -8.81 -15.69
N ALA A 52 -0.46 -9.35 -15.79
CA ALA A 52 -1.51 -9.15 -14.80
C ALA A 52 -1.17 -9.78 -13.42
N TYR A 53 -0.27 -10.79 -13.39
CA TYR A 53 0.03 -11.60 -12.20
C TYR A 53 1.43 -11.33 -11.61
N ILE A 54 2.06 -10.20 -11.94
CA ILE A 54 3.41 -9.87 -11.45
C ILE A 54 3.43 -9.76 -9.92
N ASP A 55 2.38 -9.22 -9.32
CA ASP A 55 2.25 -9.07 -7.88
C ASP A 55 2.03 -10.41 -7.18
N GLU A 56 1.16 -11.29 -7.68
CA GLU A 56 1.04 -12.67 -7.15
C GLU A 56 2.38 -13.40 -7.22
N PHE A 57 3.05 -13.35 -8.38
CA PHE A 57 4.32 -14.03 -8.58
C PHE A 57 5.42 -13.45 -7.69
N SER A 58 5.51 -12.12 -7.60
CA SER A 58 6.48 -11.44 -6.74
C SER A 58 6.24 -11.74 -5.27
N ALA A 59 4.98 -11.80 -4.81
CA ALA A 59 4.68 -12.14 -3.43
C ALA A 59 5.12 -13.57 -3.07
N LEU A 60 4.88 -14.54 -3.96
CA LEU A 60 5.35 -15.92 -3.79
C LEU A 60 6.88 -16.01 -3.84
N LEU A 61 7.52 -15.34 -4.81
CA LEU A 61 8.98 -15.34 -4.95
C LEU A 61 9.67 -14.75 -3.72
N LEU A 62 9.19 -13.61 -3.21
CA LEU A 62 9.69 -12.99 -1.98
C LEU A 62 9.47 -13.93 -0.79
N CYS A 63 8.30 -14.56 -0.66
CA CYS A 63 8.03 -15.52 0.41
C CYS A 63 9.00 -16.70 0.39
N CYS A 64 9.16 -17.36 -0.76
CA CYS A 64 10.10 -18.46 -0.93
C CYS A 64 11.53 -18.03 -0.60
N TRP A 65 11.98 -16.89 -1.12
CA TRP A 65 13.33 -16.38 -0.84
C TRP A 65 13.52 -16.06 0.65
N ALA A 66 12.53 -15.50 1.34
CA ALA A 66 12.59 -15.27 2.77
C ALA A 66 12.72 -16.59 3.55
N VAL A 67 11.93 -17.61 3.21
CA VAL A 67 12.01 -18.94 3.84
C VAL A 67 13.39 -19.57 3.65
N PHE A 68 13.94 -19.55 2.43
CA PHE A 68 15.28 -20.09 2.16
C PHE A 68 16.38 -19.28 2.86
N SER A 69 16.26 -17.96 2.92
CA SER A 69 17.24 -17.10 3.62
C SER A 69 17.25 -17.32 5.13
N MET A 70 16.17 -17.88 5.68
CA MET A 70 16.07 -18.23 7.10
C MET A 70 16.56 -19.65 7.39
N HIS A 71 16.73 -20.50 6.37
CA HIS A 71 17.19 -21.86 6.57
C HIS A 71 18.65 -21.87 7.04
N GLY A 72 18.90 -22.37 8.26
CA GLY A 72 20.25 -22.41 8.86
C GLY A 72 20.62 -21.23 9.76
N HIS A 73 19.79 -20.19 9.85
CA HIS A 73 20.01 -19.04 10.74
C HIS A 73 18.89 -18.92 11.79
N LYS A 74 19.22 -18.56 13.04
CA LYS A 74 18.22 -18.22 14.08
C LYS A 74 17.63 -16.83 13.82
N THR A 75 16.87 -16.68 12.74
CA THR A 75 16.26 -15.40 12.38
C THR A 75 15.08 -15.12 13.31
N ARG A 76 15.23 -14.14 14.22
CA ARG A 76 14.18 -13.72 15.15
C ARG A 76 13.37 -12.56 14.57
N TYR A 77 12.21 -12.85 13.97
CA TYR A 77 11.25 -11.80 13.60
C TYR A 77 11.07 -10.79 14.75
N CYS A 78 11.02 -9.49 14.41
CA CYS A 78 10.57 -8.46 15.34
C CYS A 78 9.20 -8.85 15.90
N MET A 79 8.94 -8.53 17.17
CA MET A 79 7.65 -8.75 17.82
C MET A 79 6.48 -8.25 16.96
N ILE A 80 6.60 -7.06 16.37
CA ILE A 80 5.55 -6.47 15.51
C ILE A 80 5.29 -7.34 14.28
N SER A 81 6.32 -7.85 13.60
CA SER A 81 6.17 -8.73 12.44
C SER A 81 5.48 -10.05 12.80
N ARG A 82 5.76 -10.61 13.98
CA ARG A 82 5.07 -11.81 14.48
C ARG A 82 3.60 -11.55 14.74
N TYR A 83 3.28 -10.41 15.36
CA TYR A 83 1.88 -10.01 15.57
C TYR A 83 1.16 -9.76 14.25
N LEU A 84 1.80 -9.14 13.26
CA LEU A 84 1.21 -8.97 11.92
C LEU A 84 0.87 -10.31 11.27
N LEU A 85 1.76 -11.31 11.32
CA LEU A 85 1.45 -12.66 10.84
C LEU A 85 0.29 -13.28 11.60
N LEU A 86 0.34 -13.24 12.94
CA LEU A 86 -0.68 -13.85 13.79
C LEU A 86 -2.07 -13.25 13.52
N ILE A 87 -2.18 -11.92 13.52
CA ILE A 87 -3.44 -11.23 13.28
C ILE A 87 -3.97 -11.48 11.87
N ASN A 88 -3.09 -11.51 10.87
CA ASN A 88 -3.47 -11.87 9.50
C ASN A 88 -3.95 -13.33 9.40
N SER A 89 -3.27 -14.27 10.05
CA SER A 89 -3.70 -15.67 10.12
C SER A 89 -5.06 -15.81 10.81
N LEU A 90 -5.30 -15.07 11.90
CA LEU A 90 -6.61 -15.04 12.55
C LEU A 90 -7.71 -14.48 11.64
N LEU A 91 -7.42 -13.44 10.86
CA LEU A 91 -8.35 -12.87 9.89
C LEU A 91 -8.74 -13.92 8.81
N LEU A 92 -7.76 -14.64 8.27
CA LEU A 92 -8.01 -15.70 7.28
C LEU A 92 -8.81 -16.85 7.89
N LEU A 93 -8.44 -17.30 9.10
CA LEU A 93 -9.15 -18.37 9.79
C LEU A 93 -10.61 -17.98 10.04
N LEU A 94 -10.86 -16.74 10.47
CA LEU A 94 -12.21 -16.22 10.68
C LEU A 94 -13.05 -16.29 9.39
N GLY A 95 -12.51 -15.79 8.28
CA GLY A 95 -13.19 -15.82 6.98
C GLY A 95 -13.42 -17.24 6.47
N LEU A 96 -12.42 -18.14 6.58
CA LEU A 96 -12.56 -19.55 6.19
C LEU A 96 -13.60 -20.28 7.05
N CYS A 97 -13.66 -20.00 8.35
CA CYS A 97 -14.71 -20.53 9.22
C CYS A 97 -16.10 -20.05 8.76
N GLY A 98 -16.24 -18.78 8.35
CA GLY A 98 -17.45 -18.25 7.73
C GLY A 98 -17.86 -19.02 6.47
N ASN A 99 -16.90 -19.29 5.56
CA ASN A 99 -17.16 -20.10 4.37
C ASN A 99 -17.65 -21.51 4.70
N LEU A 100 -17.00 -22.18 5.67
CA LEU A 100 -17.34 -23.55 6.08
C LEU A 100 -18.74 -23.65 6.70
N LEU A 101 -19.11 -22.65 7.51
CA LEU A 101 -20.37 -22.64 8.24
C LEU A 101 -21.55 -22.28 7.33
N TYR A 102 -21.43 -21.21 6.53
CA TYR A 102 -22.55 -20.65 5.77
C TYR A 102 -22.62 -21.10 4.31
N LYS A 103 -21.50 -21.52 3.72
CA LYS A 103 -21.43 -22.06 2.34
C LYS A 103 -22.03 -21.15 1.25
N LEU A 104 -21.94 -19.83 1.45
CA LEU A 104 -22.50 -18.83 0.54
C LEU A 104 -21.73 -18.70 -0.78
N GLN A 105 -20.41 -18.90 -0.74
CA GLN A 105 -19.57 -18.98 -1.93
C GLN A 105 -19.25 -20.46 -2.23
N PRO A 106 -19.88 -21.09 -3.23
CA PRO A 106 -19.60 -22.48 -3.59
C PRO A 106 -18.27 -22.66 -4.33
N ALA A 107 -17.75 -21.60 -4.97
CA ALA A 107 -16.52 -21.68 -5.73
C ALA A 107 -15.28 -21.64 -4.82
N TYR A 108 -14.68 -22.81 -4.54
CA TYR A 108 -13.45 -22.91 -3.75
C TYR A 108 -12.28 -22.12 -4.34
N GLN A 109 -12.24 -21.97 -5.67
CA GLN A 109 -11.24 -21.16 -6.36
C GLN A 109 -11.34 -19.69 -5.93
N ALA A 110 -12.55 -19.14 -5.85
CA ALA A 110 -12.79 -17.76 -5.41
C ALA A 110 -12.29 -17.55 -3.97
N ILE A 111 -12.61 -18.50 -3.08
CA ILE A 111 -12.18 -18.47 -1.68
C ILE A 111 -10.64 -18.46 -1.59
N ALA A 112 -9.95 -19.29 -2.39
CA ALA A 112 -8.50 -19.34 -2.40
C ALA A 112 -7.85 -18.05 -2.94
N ILE A 113 -8.43 -17.48 -4.01
CA ILE A 113 -7.97 -16.20 -4.58
C ILE A 113 -8.11 -15.08 -3.55
N ASP A 114 -9.27 -14.99 -2.88
CA ASP A 114 -9.53 -13.94 -1.89
C ASP A 114 -8.67 -14.11 -0.62
N ALA A 115 -8.46 -15.36 -0.17
CA ALA A 115 -7.53 -15.65 0.93
C ALA A 115 -6.10 -15.20 0.60
N PHE A 116 -5.65 -15.45 -0.63
CA PHE A 116 -4.35 -14.96 -1.07
C PHE A 116 -4.32 -13.43 -1.15
N ALA A 117 -5.32 -12.79 -1.76
CA ALA A 117 -5.42 -11.33 -1.83
C ALA A 117 -5.40 -10.66 -0.44
N CYS A 118 -6.13 -11.22 0.53
CA CYS A 118 -6.18 -10.72 1.90
C CYS A 118 -4.84 -10.83 2.63
N SER A 119 -4.01 -11.83 2.30
CA SER A 119 -2.74 -12.12 2.98
C SER A 119 -1.51 -11.54 2.29
N LYS A 120 -1.61 -11.27 0.99
CA LYS A 120 -0.51 -10.92 0.09
C LYS A 120 0.33 -9.76 0.62
N PHE A 121 -0.30 -8.66 1.03
CA PHE A 121 0.41 -7.50 1.58
C PHE A 121 1.30 -7.86 2.78
N ILE A 122 0.75 -8.59 3.76
CA ILE A 122 1.46 -8.93 5.00
C ILE A 122 2.60 -9.92 4.72
N ILE A 123 2.35 -10.93 3.89
CA ILE A 123 3.36 -11.89 3.46
C ILE A 123 4.51 -11.18 2.75
N SER A 124 4.20 -10.33 1.77
CA SER A 124 5.20 -9.57 1.02
C SER A 124 5.98 -8.60 1.91
N LEU A 125 5.32 -7.94 2.86
CA LEU A 125 5.96 -7.00 3.80
C LEU A 125 7.00 -7.73 4.65
N ILE A 126 6.62 -8.84 5.26
CA ILE A 126 7.48 -9.56 6.20
C ILE A 126 8.61 -10.27 5.45
N SER A 127 8.31 -10.85 4.30
CA SER A 127 9.32 -11.45 3.41
C SER A 127 10.36 -10.41 2.99
N SER A 128 9.89 -9.23 2.59
CA SER A 128 10.76 -8.11 2.22
C SER A 128 11.59 -7.62 3.40
N VAL A 129 11.05 -7.54 4.61
CA VAL A 129 11.82 -7.19 5.83
C VAL A 129 12.93 -8.20 6.13
N VAL A 130 12.72 -9.48 5.82
CA VAL A 130 13.76 -10.52 6.00
C VAL A 130 14.86 -10.40 4.95
N ILE A 131 14.51 -10.12 3.69
CA ILE A 131 15.45 -10.11 2.56
C ILE A 131 16.20 -8.78 2.45
N LEU A 132 15.50 -7.66 2.65
CA LEU A 132 16.05 -6.30 2.52
C LEU A 132 16.81 -5.93 3.79
N GLN A 133 18.02 -6.47 3.94
CA GLN A 133 18.91 -6.14 5.06
C GLN A 133 19.97 -5.07 4.68
N LYS A 134 19.92 -4.53 3.45
CA LYS A 134 20.98 -3.66 2.91
C LYS A 134 20.42 -2.43 2.20
N ARG A 135 21.13 -1.31 2.33
CA ARG A 135 20.76 0.00 1.77
C ARG A 135 20.95 0.16 0.27
N SER A 136 21.69 -0.72 -0.39
CA SER A 136 22.03 -0.61 -1.82
C SER A 136 20.80 -0.60 -2.74
N VAL A 137 19.78 -1.42 -2.45
CA VAL A 137 18.52 -1.42 -3.25
C VAL A 137 17.79 -0.08 -3.14
N ILE A 138 17.84 0.56 -1.97
CA ILE A 138 17.22 1.87 -1.72
C ILE A 138 17.92 2.95 -2.55
N GLU A 139 19.25 2.89 -2.69
CA GLU A 139 20.02 3.82 -3.51
C GLU A 139 19.68 3.69 -5.00
N LEU A 140 19.54 2.45 -5.51
CA LEU A 140 19.07 2.19 -6.86
C LEU A 140 17.66 2.72 -7.08
N ALA A 141 16.73 2.41 -6.18
CA ALA A 141 15.35 2.86 -6.26
C ALA A 141 15.22 4.39 -6.12
N SER A 142 16.06 5.03 -5.30
CA SER A 142 16.15 6.48 -5.17
C SER A 142 16.69 7.13 -6.45
N SER A 143 17.75 6.57 -7.03
CA SER A 143 18.30 7.05 -8.31
C SER A 143 17.28 6.93 -9.44
N PHE A 144 16.56 5.80 -9.48
CA PHE A 144 15.45 5.60 -10.40
C PHE A 144 14.32 6.62 -10.18
N ALA A 145 13.91 6.88 -8.93
CA ALA A 145 12.89 7.87 -8.59
C ALA A 145 13.28 9.29 -9.06
N LYS A 146 14.55 9.69 -8.90
CA LYS A 146 15.07 11.00 -9.35
C LYS A 146 15.02 11.16 -10.87
N LEU A 147 15.17 10.06 -11.60
CA LEU A 147 15.07 10.06 -13.07
C LEU A 147 13.61 10.06 -13.53
N ILE A 148 12.79 9.19 -12.95
CA ILE A 148 11.44 8.91 -13.48
C ILE A 148 10.42 9.99 -13.13
N LEU A 149 10.48 10.60 -11.93
CA LEU A 149 9.47 11.58 -11.51
C LEU A 149 9.48 12.87 -12.37
N PRO A 150 10.64 13.48 -12.68
CA PRO A 150 10.68 14.58 -13.63
C PRO A 150 10.23 14.18 -15.03
N LEU A 151 10.61 12.99 -15.50
CA LEU A 151 10.19 12.48 -16.82
C LEU A 151 8.66 12.36 -16.90
N LEU A 152 8.01 11.77 -15.89
CA LEU A 152 6.56 11.66 -15.82
C LEU A 152 5.88 13.03 -15.80
N LEU A 153 6.45 14.01 -15.10
CA LEU A 153 5.93 15.38 -15.10
C LEU A 153 6.06 16.05 -16.47
N ILE A 154 7.21 15.89 -17.15
CA ILE A 154 7.42 16.41 -18.51
C ILE A 154 6.41 15.77 -19.47
N LEU A 155 6.22 14.46 -19.40
CA LEU A 155 5.24 13.74 -20.23
C LEU A 155 3.80 14.17 -19.96
N TYR A 156 3.46 14.49 -18.70
CA TYR A 156 2.17 15.08 -18.38
C TYR A 156 1.96 16.41 -19.09
N PHE A 157 2.93 17.33 -19.02
CA PHE A 157 2.82 18.64 -19.69
C PHE A 157 2.79 18.49 -21.21
N LEU A 158 3.63 17.63 -21.79
CA LEU A 158 3.59 17.35 -23.23
C LEU A 158 2.24 16.79 -23.66
N ASN A 159 1.63 15.92 -22.85
CA ASN A 159 0.29 15.39 -23.11
C ASN A 159 -0.82 16.46 -23.12
N GLN A 160 -0.60 17.64 -22.52
CA GLN A 160 -1.56 18.76 -22.59
C GLN A 160 -1.49 19.52 -23.92
N PHE A 161 -0.36 19.49 -24.61
CA PHE A 161 -0.17 20.16 -25.90
C PHE A 161 -0.37 19.21 -27.08
N ILE A 162 0.02 17.95 -26.90
CA ILE A 162 -0.06 16.89 -27.91
C ILE A 162 -0.77 15.74 -27.23
N ASP A 163 -1.91 15.26 -27.76
CA ASP A 163 -2.57 14.11 -27.18
C ASP A 163 -1.72 12.85 -27.40
N LEU A 164 -1.00 12.43 -26.35
CA LEU A 164 -0.16 11.24 -26.34
C LEU A 164 -0.95 10.00 -25.86
N GLY A 165 -2.23 10.13 -25.55
CA GLY A 165 -3.05 9.05 -25.01
C GLY A 165 -2.65 8.61 -23.59
N LEU A 166 -2.02 9.50 -22.81
CA LEU A 166 -1.55 9.19 -21.44
C LEU A 166 -2.57 9.53 -20.34
N SER A 167 -3.72 10.07 -20.71
CA SER A 167 -4.84 10.35 -19.82
C SER A 167 -5.92 9.28 -19.93
N SER A 168 -6.65 9.03 -18.86
CA SER A 168 -7.74 8.03 -18.82
C SER A 168 -9.06 8.62 -18.34
N GLY A 169 -10.15 8.19 -18.98
CA GLY A 169 -11.53 8.51 -18.59
C GLY A 169 -11.97 9.92 -18.97
N GLU A 170 -13.25 10.21 -18.75
CA GLU A 170 -13.88 11.50 -19.08
C GLU A 170 -13.31 12.69 -18.27
N ARG A 171 -12.60 12.43 -17.18
CA ARG A 171 -12.05 13.45 -16.26
C ARG A 171 -10.60 13.86 -16.55
N LEU A 172 -10.02 13.52 -17.70
CA LEU A 172 -8.67 13.90 -18.12
C LEU A 172 -7.56 13.58 -17.08
N GLY A 173 -7.76 12.55 -16.24
CA GLY A 173 -6.80 12.19 -15.20
C GLY A 173 -5.55 11.57 -15.79
N TYR A 174 -4.38 12.10 -15.45
CA TYR A 174 -3.11 11.54 -15.91
C TYR A 174 -2.89 10.15 -15.32
N SER A 175 -2.85 9.15 -16.20
CA SER A 175 -2.70 7.74 -15.82
C SER A 175 -1.42 7.11 -16.36
N PHE A 176 -0.67 7.87 -17.17
CA PHE A 176 0.40 7.35 -18.00
C PHE A 176 -0.11 6.11 -18.76
N LEU A 177 0.69 5.04 -18.85
CA LEU A 177 0.34 3.80 -19.53
C LEU A 177 -0.41 2.80 -18.62
N PHE A 178 -0.81 3.17 -17.40
CA PHE A 178 -1.33 2.22 -16.40
C PHE A 178 -2.80 1.84 -16.61
N GLY A 179 -3.52 2.51 -17.51
CA GLY A 179 -4.95 2.28 -17.76
C GLY A 179 -5.86 2.84 -16.67
N HIS A 180 -5.46 2.75 -15.40
CA HIS A 180 -6.18 3.32 -14.26
C HIS A 180 -5.30 4.26 -13.41
N PRO A 181 -5.70 5.53 -13.16
CA PRO A 181 -4.89 6.53 -12.45
C PRO A 181 -4.51 6.15 -11.02
N THR A 182 -5.31 5.32 -10.37
CA THR A 182 -5.06 4.84 -9.01
C THR A 182 -3.75 4.06 -8.89
N ASN A 183 -3.53 3.11 -9.81
CA ASN A 183 -2.35 2.23 -9.75
C ASN A 183 -1.09 3.02 -10.07
N PHE A 184 -1.22 4.00 -10.97
CA PHE A 184 -0.18 5.00 -11.24
C PHE A 184 0.13 5.86 -10.01
N ALA A 185 -0.89 6.37 -9.32
CA ALA A 185 -0.72 7.15 -8.09
C ALA A 185 0.02 6.34 -7.00
N ALA A 186 -0.34 5.07 -6.78
CA ALA A 186 0.35 4.21 -5.81
C ALA A 186 1.85 4.05 -6.11
N THR A 187 2.21 3.96 -7.40
CA THR A 187 3.61 3.91 -7.85
C THR A 187 4.35 5.21 -7.51
N VAL A 188 3.75 6.35 -7.83
CA VAL A 188 4.33 7.67 -7.52
C VAL A 188 4.48 7.87 -6.01
N VAL A 189 3.51 7.40 -5.21
CA VAL A 189 3.60 7.38 -3.74
C VAL A 189 4.82 6.59 -3.26
N CYS A 190 5.08 5.42 -3.83
CA CYS A 190 6.26 4.62 -3.45
C CYS A 190 7.56 5.36 -3.73
N LEU A 191 7.68 5.95 -4.93
CA LEU A 191 8.86 6.70 -5.33
C LEU A 191 9.09 7.94 -4.44
N ILE A 192 8.03 8.69 -4.13
CA ILE A 192 8.10 9.82 -3.18
C ILE A 192 8.55 9.32 -1.80
N SER A 193 7.97 8.21 -1.32
CA SER A 193 8.25 7.68 0.02
C SER A 193 9.73 7.32 0.20
N ILE A 194 10.37 6.77 -0.83
CA ILE A 194 11.81 6.50 -0.85
C ILE A 194 12.61 7.80 -0.80
N LEU A 195 12.22 8.82 -1.58
CA LEU A 195 12.91 10.11 -1.61
C LEU A 195 12.81 10.88 -0.27
N LEU A 196 11.78 10.63 0.54
CA LEU A 196 11.63 11.21 1.88
C LEU A 196 12.71 10.77 2.86
N LEU A 197 13.52 9.75 2.56
CA LEU A 197 14.68 9.37 3.37
C LEU A 197 15.75 10.48 3.42
N ASP A 198 15.84 11.31 2.38
CA ASP A 198 16.68 12.51 2.36
C ASP A 198 15.93 13.67 1.70
N VAL A 199 15.02 14.27 2.45
CA VAL A 199 14.18 15.39 2.01
C VAL A 199 15.02 16.57 1.50
N LYS A 200 16.18 16.83 2.10
CA LYS A 200 17.01 18.00 1.76
C LYS A 200 17.60 17.85 0.35
N SER A 201 18.19 16.69 0.07
CA SER A 201 18.79 16.39 -1.25
C SER A 201 17.72 16.17 -2.32
N ASN A 202 16.57 15.61 -1.94
CA ASN A 202 15.57 15.14 -2.91
C ASN A 202 14.39 16.08 -3.12
N ARG A 203 14.41 17.29 -2.54
CA ARG A 203 13.26 18.21 -2.49
C ARG A 203 12.63 18.48 -3.85
N LEU A 204 13.44 18.75 -4.87
CA LEU A 204 12.96 19.04 -6.22
C LEU A 204 12.19 17.85 -6.81
N PHE A 205 12.75 16.65 -6.70
CA PHE A 205 12.14 15.42 -7.22
C PHE A 205 10.86 15.05 -6.47
N ILE A 206 10.81 15.31 -5.16
CA ILE A 206 9.58 15.16 -4.35
C ILE A 206 8.50 16.11 -4.89
N VAL A 207 8.83 17.38 -5.15
CA VAL A 207 7.88 18.34 -5.74
C VAL A 207 7.37 17.86 -7.10
N CYS A 208 8.25 17.33 -7.97
CA CYS A 208 7.81 16.72 -9.23
C CYS A 208 6.79 15.60 -8.99
N GLY A 209 7.06 14.69 -8.04
CA GLY A 209 6.13 13.63 -7.68
C GLY A 209 4.79 14.15 -7.14
N LEU A 210 4.81 15.18 -6.29
CA LEU A 210 3.57 15.79 -5.76
C LEU A 210 2.70 16.39 -6.88
N LEU A 211 3.32 17.07 -7.85
CA LEU A 211 2.61 17.61 -9.01
C LEU A 211 2.02 16.49 -9.88
N VAL A 212 2.77 15.40 -10.08
CA VAL A 212 2.27 14.21 -10.79
C VAL A 212 1.08 13.58 -10.06
N LEU A 213 1.11 13.49 -8.72
CA LEU A 213 -0.03 13.01 -7.93
C LEU A 213 -1.27 13.89 -8.13
N CYS A 214 -1.12 15.21 -8.11
CA CYS A 214 -2.22 16.13 -8.38
C CYS A 214 -2.78 15.97 -9.80
N ALA A 215 -1.91 15.77 -10.79
CA ALA A 215 -2.29 15.54 -12.19
C ALA A 215 -3.12 14.26 -12.40
N THR A 216 -3.07 13.29 -11.48
CA THR A 216 -3.93 12.09 -11.57
C THR A 216 -5.41 12.38 -11.41
N GLY A 217 -5.78 13.54 -10.83
CA GLY A 217 -7.17 13.92 -10.57
C GLY A 217 -7.88 13.07 -9.51
N ARG A 218 -7.16 12.22 -8.77
CA ARG A 218 -7.75 11.36 -7.74
C ARG A 218 -7.68 12.03 -6.37
N PHE A 219 -8.83 12.25 -5.73
CA PHE A 219 -8.92 12.90 -4.40
C PHE A 219 -8.01 12.27 -3.34
N LYS A 220 -7.89 10.94 -3.30
CA LYS A 220 -6.96 10.23 -2.40
C LYS A 220 -5.47 10.56 -2.66
N ALA A 221 -5.08 10.66 -3.93
CA ALA A 221 -3.72 11.00 -4.33
C ALA A 221 -3.42 12.47 -4.01
N ILE A 222 -4.39 13.36 -4.26
CA ILE A 222 -4.34 14.79 -3.91
C ILE A 222 -4.26 14.97 -2.38
N GLY A 223 -5.08 14.25 -1.62
CA GLY A 223 -5.07 14.29 -0.15
C GLY A 223 -3.72 13.83 0.42
N PHE A 224 -3.16 12.74 -0.12
CA PHE A 224 -1.81 12.30 0.23
C PHE A 224 -0.75 13.35 -0.16
N ALA A 225 -0.83 13.93 -1.35
CA ALA A 225 0.10 14.96 -1.81
C ALA A 225 0.07 16.20 -0.90
N PHE A 226 -1.12 16.63 -0.45
CA PHE A 226 -1.27 17.72 0.51
C PHE A 226 -0.61 17.40 1.85
N ILE A 227 -0.84 16.20 2.38
CA ILE A 227 -0.24 15.73 3.65
C ILE A 227 1.29 15.70 3.55
N ILE A 228 1.84 15.15 2.45
CA ILE A 228 3.30 15.10 2.25
C ILE A 228 3.89 16.49 1.98
N ALA A 229 3.18 17.37 1.27
CA ALA A 229 3.61 18.75 1.10
C ALA A 229 3.70 19.47 2.46
N ALA A 230 2.65 19.39 3.30
CA ALA A 230 2.68 19.94 4.64
C ALA A 230 3.82 19.35 5.48
N ALA A 231 4.02 18.04 5.42
CA ALA A 231 5.12 17.35 6.08
C ALA A 231 6.50 17.87 5.66
N VAL A 232 6.75 18.01 4.36
CA VAL A 232 8.04 18.43 3.78
C VAL A 232 8.31 19.92 3.99
N PHE A 233 7.30 20.78 3.82
CA PHE A 233 7.49 22.23 3.85
C PHE A 233 7.33 22.85 5.24
N LEU A 234 6.45 22.31 6.09
CA LEU A 234 6.14 22.90 7.40
C LEU A 234 6.74 22.09 8.57
N TYR A 235 6.97 20.78 8.41
CA TYR A 235 7.29 19.89 9.51
C TYR A 235 8.49 18.94 9.27
N SER A 236 9.39 19.27 8.35
CA SER A 236 10.46 18.38 7.86
C SER A 236 11.35 17.78 8.95
N ASN A 237 11.66 18.55 10.01
CA ASN A 237 12.63 18.16 11.04
C ASN A 237 11.98 17.59 12.33
N LYS A 238 10.70 17.19 12.30
CA LYS A 238 10.01 16.69 13.49
C LYS A 238 10.22 15.18 13.66
N LYS A 239 10.49 14.75 14.90
CA LYS A 239 10.58 13.31 15.28
C LYS A 239 9.25 12.70 15.73
N LYS A 240 8.21 13.52 15.89
CA LYS A 240 6.84 13.12 16.26
C LYS A 240 5.86 13.92 15.40
N ILE A 241 4.72 13.32 15.08
CA ILE A 241 3.64 14.03 14.36
C ILE A 241 3.08 15.09 15.32
N PRO A 242 3.21 16.39 15.03
CA PRO A 242 2.73 17.42 15.94
C PRO A 242 1.21 17.54 15.87
N LEU A 243 0.57 17.94 16.98
CA LEU A 243 -0.88 18.11 17.04
C LEU A 243 -1.38 19.11 15.99
N SER A 244 -0.63 20.18 15.72
CA SER A 244 -0.96 21.16 14.67
C SER A 244 -1.03 20.54 13.27
N PHE A 245 -0.24 19.50 13.00
CA PHE A 245 -0.33 18.75 11.75
C PHE A 245 -1.58 17.88 11.71
N ILE A 246 -1.93 17.23 12.82
CA ILE A 246 -3.15 16.42 12.92
C ILE A 246 -4.38 17.32 12.71
N LEU A 247 -4.41 18.51 13.32
CA LEU A 247 -5.47 19.48 13.12
C LEU A 247 -5.53 19.96 11.67
N LEU A 248 -4.40 20.29 11.05
CA LEU A 248 -4.34 20.70 9.65
C LEU A 248 -4.85 19.60 8.70
N ALA A 249 -4.35 18.37 8.89
CA ALA A 249 -4.76 17.21 8.11
C ALA A 249 -6.23 16.87 8.33
N GLY A 250 -6.73 16.97 9.57
CA GLY A 250 -8.13 16.76 9.93
C GLY A 250 -9.05 17.79 9.29
N CYS A 251 -8.72 19.08 9.37
CA CYS A 251 -9.48 20.14 8.69
C CYS A 251 -9.49 19.96 7.17
N GLY A 252 -8.33 19.64 6.58
CA GLY A 252 -8.23 19.36 5.14
C GLY A 252 -9.05 18.15 4.72
N ALA A 253 -9.02 17.08 5.51
CA ALA A 253 -9.84 15.89 5.28
C ALA A 253 -11.33 16.22 5.37
N LEU A 254 -11.78 16.93 6.41
CA LEU A 254 -13.19 17.33 6.55
C LEU A 254 -13.67 18.17 5.36
N PHE A 255 -12.85 19.10 4.87
CA PHE A 255 -13.18 19.89 3.70
C PHE A 255 -13.31 19.04 2.43
N LEU A 256 -12.37 18.12 2.19
CA LEU A 256 -12.39 17.24 1.01
C LEU A 256 -13.49 16.18 1.07
N VAL A 257 -13.88 15.77 2.27
CA VAL A 257 -14.79 14.65 2.51
C VAL A 257 -16.23 15.13 2.71
N TYR A 258 -16.49 16.42 2.95
CA TYR A 258 -17.85 16.95 3.15
C TYR A 258 -18.81 16.57 2.01
N ASP A 259 -18.40 16.78 0.75
CA ASP A 259 -19.21 16.44 -0.43
C ASP A 259 -19.29 14.92 -0.67
N GLN A 260 -18.32 14.13 -0.18
CA GLN A 260 -18.41 12.67 -0.23
C GLN A 260 -19.33 12.13 0.85
N ILE A 261 -19.25 12.61 2.09
CA ILE A 261 -20.14 12.18 3.18
C ILE A 261 -21.59 12.38 2.78
N SER A 262 -21.91 13.48 2.10
CA SER A 262 -23.28 13.71 1.66
C SER A 262 -23.78 12.68 0.65
N LEU A 263 -22.96 12.33 -0.34
CA LEU A 263 -23.27 11.26 -1.29
C LEU A 263 -23.27 9.86 -0.65
N TYR A 264 -22.44 9.61 0.37
CA TYR A 264 -22.32 8.30 1.02
C TYR A 264 -23.46 8.02 2.02
N PHE A 265 -23.90 9.04 2.76
CA PHE A 265 -24.84 8.87 3.88
C PHE A 265 -26.23 9.48 3.63
N PHE A 266 -26.36 10.46 2.73
CA PHE A 266 -27.64 11.10 2.45
C PHE A 266 -28.24 10.72 1.09
N ASP A 267 -27.49 10.05 0.21
CA ASP A 267 -28.02 9.46 -1.03
C ASP A 267 -27.99 7.91 -0.96
N SER A 268 -29.10 7.34 -0.50
CA SER A 268 -29.30 5.91 -0.32
C SER A 268 -29.38 5.11 -1.64
N THR A 269 -29.22 5.76 -2.79
CA THR A 269 -29.34 5.11 -4.11
C THR A 269 -28.00 4.77 -4.74
N THR A 270 -26.89 5.28 -4.20
CA THR A 270 -25.57 5.02 -4.76
C THR A 270 -25.10 3.59 -4.44
N ALA A 271 -24.47 2.93 -5.42
CA ALA A 271 -23.92 1.57 -5.26
C ALA A 271 -23.03 1.44 -4.02
N ARG A 272 -22.26 2.48 -3.72
CA ARG A 272 -21.32 2.52 -2.61
C ARG A 272 -22.00 2.64 -1.25
N SER A 273 -23.05 3.45 -1.16
CA SER A 273 -23.88 3.56 0.05
C SER A 273 -24.57 2.23 0.34
N VAL A 274 -25.19 1.63 -0.69
CA VAL A 274 -25.84 0.31 -0.60
C VAL A 274 -24.83 -0.77 -0.20
N LEU A 275 -23.64 -0.78 -0.80
CA LEU A 275 -22.60 -1.76 -0.46
C LEU A 275 -22.12 -1.60 0.98
N LEU A 276 -21.99 -0.37 1.49
CA LEU A 276 -21.61 -0.12 2.87
C LEU A 276 -22.72 -0.52 3.86
N SER A 277 -23.96 -0.07 3.65
CA SER A 277 -25.07 -0.40 4.55
C SER A 277 -25.32 -1.91 4.60
N THR A 278 -25.40 -2.55 3.43
CA THR A 278 -25.63 -3.99 3.33
C THR A 278 -24.49 -4.81 3.95
N SER A 279 -23.25 -4.28 3.98
CA SER A 279 -22.15 -4.98 4.66
C SER A 279 -22.41 -5.18 6.15
N PHE A 280 -23.05 -4.20 6.81
CA PHE A 280 -23.45 -4.32 8.20
C PHE A 280 -24.60 -5.31 8.38
N ASP A 281 -25.57 -5.33 7.46
CA ASP A 281 -26.66 -6.31 7.49
C ASP A 281 -26.12 -7.73 7.32
N VAL A 282 -25.17 -7.94 6.40
CA VAL A 282 -24.47 -9.21 6.20
C VAL A 282 -23.68 -9.61 7.44
N ALA A 283 -22.96 -8.67 8.07
CA ALA A 283 -22.25 -8.93 9.31
C ALA A 283 -23.19 -9.34 10.46
N ASN A 284 -24.39 -8.75 10.53
CA ASN A 284 -25.42 -9.10 11.51
C ASN A 284 -26.04 -10.48 11.23
N MET A 285 -26.36 -10.77 9.97
CA MET A 285 -26.90 -12.07 9.55
C MET A 285 -25.94 -13.23 9.85
N HIS A 286 -24.62 -12.97 9.80
CA HIS A 286 -23.57 -13.98 9.92
C HIS A 286 -22.68 -13.78 11.15
N TRP A 287 -23.21 -13.09 12.17
CA TRP A 287 -22.51 -12.90 13.44
C TRP A 287 -22.16 -14.26 14.08
N PRO A 288 -20.93 -14.45 14.60
CA PRO A 288 -19.85 -13.47 14.76
C PRO A 288 -18.78 -13.45 13.65
N LEU A 289 -18.83 -14.38 12.71
CA LEU A 289 -17.72 -14.66 11.79
C LEU A 289 -17.71 -13.78 10.53
N GLY A 290 -18.87 -13.25 10.14
CA GLY A 290 -19.07 -12.69 8.79
C GLY A 290 -19.44 -13.78 7.77
N SER A 291 -19.76 -13.37 6.54
CA SER A 291 -20.29 -14.29 5.52
C SER A 291 -19.25 -15.25 4.93
N GLY A 292 -17.95 -14.98 5.11
CA GLY A 292 -16.83 -15.76 4.62
C GLY A 292 -16.05 -15.08 3.48
N LEU A 293 -14.85 -15.57 3.17
CA LEU A 293 -14.02 -15.05 2.07
C LEU A 293 -14.69 -15.23 0.71
N ALA A 294 -14.41 -14.32 -0.21
CA ALA A 294 -15.01 -14.27 -1.55
C ALA A 294 -16.55 -14.27 -1.59
N THR A 295 -17.21 -13.82 -0.52
CA THR A 295 -18.69 -13.73 -0.47
C THR A 295 -19.21 -12.31 -0.58
N TYR A 296 -18.37 -11.30 -0.32
CA TYR A 296 -18.81 -9.91 -0.24
C TYR A 296 -17.72 -8.89 -0.62
N GLY A 297 -17.96 -8.04 -1.61
CA GLY A 297 -17.18 -6.83 -1.93
C GLY A 297 -15.72 -7.04 -2.38
N SER A 298 -15.28 -8.27 -2.63
CA SER A 298 -13.92 -8.59 -3.12
C SER A 298 -13.91 -8.84 -4.63
N ASN A 299 -12.75 -8.66 -5.28
CA ASN A 299 -12.57 -8.99 -6.70
C ASN A 299 -13.01 -10.43 -7.00
N ALA A 300 -12.60 -11.38 -6.17
CA ALA A 300 -13.00 -12.78 -6.32
C ALA A 300 -14.52 -12.97 -6.20
N SER A 301 -15.20 -12.26 -5.28
CA SER A 301 -16.66 -12.35 -5.17
C SER A 301 -17.39 -11.75 -6.38
N ALA A 302 -16.78 -10.77 -7.06
CA ALA A 302 -17.34 -10.14 -8.24
C ALA A 302 -17.23 -11.06 -9.47
N ASP A 303 -16.05 -11.66 -9.66
CA ASP A 303 -15.81 -12.63 -10.74
C ASP A 303 -16.61 -13.92 -10.56
N TYR A 304 -16.75 -14.37 -9.30
CA TYR A 304 -17.55 -15.53 -8.92
C TYR A 304 -18.85 -15.09 -8.26
N TYR A 305 -19.66 -14.36 -9.01
CA TYR A 305 -20.91 -13.75 -8.56
C TYR A 305 -21.89 -14.82 -8.03
N SER A 306 -22.01 -14.91 -6.69
CA SER A 306 -22.79 -15.97 -6.02
C SER A 306 -24.30 -15.67 -5.98
N SER A 307 -25.10 -16.71 -5.74
CA SER A 307 -26.55 -16.56 -5.50
C SER A 307 -26.87 -15.66 -4.30
N PHE A 308 -25.93 -15.50 -3.37
CA PHE A 308 -26.07 -14.63 -2.22
C PHE A 308 -26.30 -13.17 -2.62
N TYR A 309 -25.61 -12.64 -3.64
CA TYR A 309 -25.86 -11.28 -4.10
C TYR A 309 -27.24 -11.06 -4.72
N TYR A 310 -27.83 -12.09 -5.34
CA TYR A 310 -29.22 -12.03 -5.79
C TYR A 310 -30.18 -11.90 -4.61
N SER A 311 -29.91 -12.61 -3.50
CA SER A 311 -30.72 -12.49 -2.27
C SER A 311 -30.61 -11.13 -1.60
N LEU A 312 -29.50 -10.41 -1.81
CA LEU A 312 -29.29 -9.04 -1.33
C LEU A 312 -29.88 -7.97 -2.25
N GLY A 313 -30.46 -8.36 -3.39
CA GLY A 313 -31.05 -7.42 -4.36
C GLY A 313 -30.02 -6.63 -5.17
N PHE A 314 -28.73 -7.00 -5.14
CA PHE A 314 -27.67 -6.28 -5.86
C PHE A 314 -27.87 -6.20 -7.39
N PRO A 315 -28.48 -7.20 -8.07
CA PRO A 315 -28.74 -7.09 -9.51
C PRO A 315 -29.60 -5.88 -9.93
N SER A 316 -30.43 -5.32 -9.05
CA SER A 316 -31.25 -4.14 -9.36
C SER A 316 -30.52 -2.82 -9.11
N VAL A 317 -29.31 -2.85 -8.54
CA VAL A 317 -28.50 -1.67 -8.23
C VAL A 317 -27.42 -1.50 -9.28
N TYR A 318 -27.40 -0.32 -9.94
CA TYR A 318 -26.42 0.00 -10.97
C TYR A 318 -24.99 -0.13 -10.42
N GLY A 319 -24.14 -0.91 -11.10
CA GLY A 319 -22.74 -1.13 -10.71
C GLY A 319 -22.52 -2.25 -9.67
N LEU A 320 -23.59 -2.89 -9.16
CA LEU A 320 -23.50 -4.08 -8.29
C LEU A 320 -24.05 -5.35 -8.95
N GLY A 321 -24.57 -5.26 -10.17
CA GLY A 321 -25.15 -6.40 -10.88
C GLY A 321 -24.09 -7.29 -11.54
N PRO A 322 -24.43 -8.53 -11.92
CA PRO A 322 -23.47 -9.50 -12.46
C PRO A 322 -22.84 -9.06 -13.80
N MET A 323 -23.55 -8.26 -14.60
CA MET A 323 -23.05 -7.73 -15.89
C MET A 323 -22.37 -6.36 -15.76
N ASN A 324 -22.46 -5.72 -14.60
CA ASN A 324 -21.88 -4.41 -14.32
C ASN A 324 -21.55 -4.35 -12.82
N HIS A 325 -20.39 -4.90 -12.46
CA HIS A 325 -19.95 -5.14 -11.09
C HIS A 325 -18.75 -4.25 -10.70
N ASP A 326 -18.45 -3.22 -11.50
CA ASP A 326 -17.30 -2.33 -11.32
C ASP A 326 -17.31 -1.63 -9.95
N TYR A 327 -18.49 -1.36 -9.38
CA TYR A 327 -18.61 -0.71 -8.07
C TYR A 327 -18.63 -1.69 -6.91
N LEU A 328 -18.82 -2.99 -7.17
CA LEU A 328 -18.84 -4.03 -6.14
C LEU A 328 -17.48 -4.19 -5.47
N VAL A 329 -16.40 -3.91 -6.21
CA VAL A 329 -15.01 -4.05 -5.76
C VAL A 329 -14.36 -2.73 -5.34
N ASP A 330 -15.09 -1.61 -5.47
CA ASP A 330 -14.53 -0.26 -5.30
C ASP A 330 -14.48 0.17 -3.82
N SER A 331 -14.54 -0.73 -2.84
CA SER A 331 -14.52 -0.35 -1.41
C SER A 331 -13.87 -1.38 -0.51
N PHE A 332 -12.98 -0.95 0.40
CA PHE A 332 -12.29 -1.85 1.33
C PHE A 332 -13.12 -2.21 2.56
N TRP A 333 -13.64 -1.22 3.29
CA TRP A 333 -14.35 -1.47 4.54
C TRP A 333 -15.61 -2.34 4.39
N PRO A 334 -16.47 -2.14 3.37
CA PRO A 334 -17.59 -3.03 3.13
C PRO A 334 -17.18 -4.49 2.91
N ALA A 335 -16.09 -4.73 2.16
CA ALA A 335 -15.57 -6.08 1.95
C ALA A 335 -15.10 -6.73 3.26
N VAL A 336 -14.36 -5.99 4.10
CA VAL A 336 -13.90 -6.49 5.40
C VAL A 336 -15.09 -6.82 6.32
N ILE A 337 -16.06 -5.90 6.41
CA ILE A 337 -17.23 -6.04 7.29
C ILE A 337 -18.13 -7.18 6.82
N GLY A 338 -18.44 -7.25 5.52
CA GLY A 338 -19.27 -8.33 4.98
C GLY A 338 -18.62 -9.70 5.15
N GLN A 339 -17.39 -9.87 4.66
CA GLN A 339 -16.72 -11.18 4.64
C GLN A 339 -16.30 -11.67 6.03
N CYS A 340 -15.81 -10.78 6.88
CA CYS A 340 -15.16 -11.15 8.15
C CYS A 340 -15.86 -10.58 9.40
N GLY A 341 -17.01 -9.90 9.25
CA GLY A 341 -17.79 -9.36 10.35
C GLY A 341 -17.05 -8.29 11.18
N TYR A 342 -17.61 -7.95 12.35
CA TYR A 342 -17.01 -6.94 13.22
C TYR A 342 -15.70 -7.40 13.87
N ILE A 343 -15.50 -8.72 14.04
CA ILE A 343 -14.21 -9.26 14.52
C ILE A 343 -13.14 -9.02 13.45
N GLY A 344 -13.44 -9.28 12.17
CA GLY A 344 -12.54 -8.97 11.06
C GLY A 344 -12.21 -7.48 10.98
N LEU A 345 -13.20 -6.62 11.15
CA LEU A 345 -13.01 -5.16 11.23
C LEU A 345 -12.00 -4.77 12.33
N LEU A 346 -12.14 -5.34 13.52
CA LEU A 346 -11.21 -5.12 14.63
C LEU A 346 -9.79 -5.62 14.30
N LEU A 347 -9.66 -6.82 13.72
CA LEU A 347 -8.36 -7.38 13.33
C LEU A 347 -7.66 -6.49 12.28
N VAL A 348 -8.40 -5.98 11.29
CA VAL A 348 -7.86 -5.04 10.29
C VAL A 348 -7.44 -3.71 10.94
N ALA A 349 -8.22 -3.19 11.89
CA ALA A 349 -7.81 -2.00 12.66
C ALA A 349 -6.50 -2.25 13.44
N ILE A 350 -6.35 -3.43 14.05
CA ILE A 350 -5.10 -3.84 14.71
C ILE A 350 -3.94 -3.92 13.71
N ILE A 351 -4.16 -4.43 12.49
CA ILE A 351 -3.13 -4.42 11.43
C ILE A 351 -2.65 -3.00 11.18
N PHE A 352 -3.54 -2.03 10.96
CA PHE A 352 -3.15 -0.63 10.78
C PHE A 352 -2.34 -0.09 11.97
N VAL A 353 -2.78 -0.34 13.20
CA VAL A 353 -2.05 0.05 14.42
C VAL A 353 -0.63 -0.53 14.46
N LEU A 354 -0.47 -1.81 14.07
CA LEU A 354 0.82 -2.47 14.00
C LEU A 354 1.72 -1.88 12.90
N LEU A 355 1.17 -1.50 11.75
CA LEU A 355 1.92 -0.80 10.69
C LEU A 355 2.45 0.55 11.21
N PHE A 356 1.60 1.37 11.84
CA PHE A 356 2.03 2.63 12.46
C PHE A 356 3.04 2.42 13.60
N SER A 357 2.90 1.35 14.37
CA SER A 357 3.86 0.98 15.41
C SER A 357 5.22 0.61 14.82
N MET A 358 5.24 -0.09 13.68
CA MET A 358 6.46 -0.39 12.95
C MET A 358 7.13 0.89 12.42
N SER A 359 6.35 1.83 11.89
CA SER A 359 6.85 3.16 11.50
C SER A 359 7.45 3.92 12.68
N ARG A 360 6.79 3.92 13.85
CA ARG A 360 7.31 4.56 15.06
C ARG A 360 8.66 3.97 15.47
N LYS A 361 8.75 2.64 15.49
CA LYS A 361 10.01 1.94 15.77
C LYS A 361 11.10 2.33 14.77
N ALA A 362 10.78 2.47 13.49
CA ALA A 362 11.73 2.92 12.48
C ALA A 362 12.27 4.33 12.76
N VAL A 363 11.41 5.24 13.19
CA VAL A 363 11.81 6.59 13.60
C VAL A 363 12.73 6.58 14.81
N ASP A 364 12.47 5.71 15.78
CA ASP A 364 13.33 5.58 16.97
C ASP A 364 14.73 5.06 16.62
N HIS A 365 14.87 4.32 15.51
CA HIS A 365 16.16 3.87 14.95
C HIS A 365 16.75 4.85 13.92
N GLY A 366 16.22 6.07 13.81
CA GLY A 366 16.83 7.14 13.01
C GLY A 366 16.29 7.29 11.59
N VAL A 367 15.28 6.51 11.17
CA VAL A 367 14.59 6.76 9.90
C VAL A 367 13.78 8.06 9.99
N PRO A 368 13.77 8.92 8.95
CA PRO A 368 12.92 10.11 8.96
C PRO A 368 11.44 9.80 9.20
N LEU A 369 10.78 10.65 9.99
CA LEU A 369 9.37 10.49 10.38
C LEU A 369 8.46 10.31 9.18
N TRP A 370 8.54 11.22 8.22
CA TRP A 370 7.63 11.25 7.08
C TRP A 370 7.87 10.12 6.09
N ALA A 371 9.12 9.68 5.94
CA ALA A 371 9.43 8.48 5.16
C ALA A 371 8.79 7.24 5.81
N SER A 372 8.98 7.05 7.11
CA SER A 372 8.46 5.88 7.83
C SER A 372 6.93 5.80 7.83
N PHE A 373 6.23 6.94 7.86
CA PHE A 373 4.78 7.00 7.96
C PHE A 373 4.06 7.13 6.60
N ALA A 374 4.77 7.40 5.50
CA ALA A 374 4.15 7.65 4.20
C ALA A 374 3.26 6.49 3.71
N ILE A 375 3.77 5.25 3.74
CA ILE A 375 3.01 4.09 3.24
C ILE A 375 1.77 3.79 4.10
N PRO A 376 1.85 3.69 5.44
CA PRO A 376 0.65 3.50 6.26
C PRO A 376 -0.39 4.63 6.13
N ILE A 377 0.05 5.89 6.02
CA ILE A 377 -0.85 7.02 5.78
C ILE A 377 -1.56 6.85 4.43
N TYR A 378 -0.82 6.52 3.36
CA TYR A 378 -1.43 6.31 2.05
C TYR A 378 -2.42 5.15 2.06
N LEU A 379 -2.08 4.01 2.69
CA LEU A 379 -2.99 2.87 2.81
C LEU A 379 -4.28 3.22 3.55
N LEU A 380 -4.19 4.06 4.61
CA LEU A 380 -5.35 4.52 5.36
C LEU A 380 -6.24 5.42 4.49
N ILE A 381 -5.66 6.37 3.75
CA ILE A 381 -6.41 7.24 2.81
C ILE A 381 -7.01 6.40 1.67
N ALA A 382 -6.25 5.45 1.11
CA ALA A 382 -6.75 4.55 0.07
C ALA A 382 -7.93 3.72 0.57
N SER A 383 -7.88 3.21 1.81
CA SER A 383 -8.93 2.35 2.37
C SER A 383 -10.32 2.99 2.43
N THR A 384 -10.42 4.32 2.39
CA THR A 384 -11.71 5.01 2.38
C THR A 384 -12.41 4.96 1.02
N SER A 385 -11.69 4.64 -0.06
CA SER A 385 -12.19 4.80 -1.43
C SER A 385 -11.76 3.70 -2.43
N GLU A 386 -11.20 2.59 -1.96
CA GLU A 386 -10.83 1.42 -2.77
C GLU A 386 -10.37 0.26 -1.88
N ALA A 387 -10.08 -0.89 -2.48
CA ALA A 387 -9.62 -2.12 -1.81
C ALA A 387 -8.27 -2.02 -1.06
N SER A 388 -7.51 -0.93 -1.20
CA SER A 388 -6.29 -0.63 -0.42
C SER A 388 -5.29 -1.79 -0.28
N ILE A 389 -5.21 -2.42 0.90
CA ILE A 389 -4.29 -3.52 1.25
C ILE A 389 -4.51 -4.76 0.35
N PHE A 390 -5.71 -4.93 -0.21
CA PHE A 390 -6.07 -6.06 -1.07
C PHE A 390 -5.88 -5.79 -2.57
N SER A 391 -5.44 -4.59 -2.94
CA SER A 391 -5.22 -4.19 -4.34
C SER A 391 -3.95 -4.80 -4.94
N SER A 392 -3.80 -4.73 -6.27
CA SER A 392 -2.63 -5.26 -6.97
C SER A 392 -1.32 -4.51 -6.64
N TYR A 393 -1.41 -3.20 -6.39
CA TYR A 393 -0.25 -2.41 -5.97
C TYR A 393 0.21 -2.69 -4.52
N SER A 394 -0.50 -3.54 -3.77
CA SER A 394 -0.21 -3.81 -2.35
C SER A 394 1.20 -4.39 -2.14
N VAL A 395 1.68 -5.25 -3.03
CA VAL A 395 3.02 -5.85 -2.93
C VAL A 395 4.11 -4.80 -3.09
N LEU A 396 3.92 -3.85 -4.01
CA LEU A 396 4.83 -2.71 -4.18
C LEU A 396 4.89 -1.85 -2.91
N LEU A 397 3.73 -1.52 -2.33
CA LEU A 397 3.66 -0.76 -1.08
C LEU A 397 4.30 -1.53 0.07
N ALA A 398 4.07 -2.83 0.17
CA ALA A 398 4.66 -3.70 1.19
C ALA A 398 6.19 -3.73 1.09
N MET A 399 6.72 -3.94 -0.11
CA MET A 399 8.16 -3.95 -0.36
C MET A 399 8.79 -2.57 -0.07
N THR A 400 8.14 -1.49 -0.50
CA THR A 400 8.59 -0.12 -0.21
C THR A 400 8.57 0.16 1.29
N PHE A 401 7.51 -0.26 1.98
CA PHE A 401 7.42 -0.08 3.43
C PHE A 401 8.50 -0.88 4.18
N ALA A 402 8.82 -2.09 3.71
CA ALA A 402 9.95 -2.85 4.22
C ALA A 402 11.28 -2.11 4.00
N MET A 403 11.53 -1.56 2.80
CA MET A 403 12.75 -0.76 2.55
C MET A 403 12.89 0.41 3.53
N LEU A 404 11.78 1.04 3.91
CA LEU A 404 11.78 2.19 4.81
C LEU A 404 11.92 1.80 6.30
N THR A 405 11.59 0.57 6.67
CA THR A 405 11.51 0.15 8.08
C THR A 405 12.47 -0.98 8.47
N ALA A 406 13.03 -1.72 7.52
CA ALA A 406 13.90 -2.87 7.77
C ALA A 406 15.21 -2.51 8.49
N ASP A 407 15.72 -1.29 8.32
CA ASP A 407 16.90 -0.78 9.04
C ASP A 407 16.69 -0.64 10.56
N SER A 408 15.45 -0.72 11.04
CA SER A 408 15.09 -0.66 12.47
C SER A 408 14.99 -2.03 13.15
N ASN A 409 15.36 -3.07 12.41
CA ASN A 409 15.38 -4.42 12.91
C ASN A 409 16.74 -4.67 13.60
N PRO A 410 16.78 -5.25 14.81
CA PRO A 410 18.02 -5.51 15.53
C PRO A 410 18.85 -6.66 14.93
N PHE A 411 18.70 -6.96 13.63
CA PHE A 411 19.55 -7.88 12.90
C PHE A 411 20.87 -7.21 12.49
N HIS A 412 21.52 -6.56 13.46
CA HIS A 412 22.97 -6.64 13.48
C HIS A 412 23.28 -8.10 13.84
N VAL A 413 23.46 -8.92 12.80
CA VAL A 413 24.36 -10.06 12.92
C VAL A 413 25.64 -9.45 13.43
N GLY A 414 25.99 -9.74 14.70
CA GLY A 414 27.28 -9.37 15.24
C GLY A 414 28.30 -9.79 14.21
N GLU A 415 29.15 -8.85 13.80
CA GLU A 415 30.46 -9.22 13.31
C GLU A 415 31.00 -10.19 14.36
N SER A 416 31.21 -11.43 13.93
CA SER A 416 31.98 -12.38 14.70
C SER A 416 33.36 -11.75 14.83
N ASP A 417 33.60 -11.11 15.97
CA ASP A 417 34.93 -10.98 16.53
C ASP A 417 35.44 -12.40 16.79
N GLU A 418 36.04 -13.01 15.77
CA GLU A 418 37.10 -14.03 15.84
C GLU A 418 37.98 -13.96 14.59
#